data_AF-A0A0F7PKM5-F1
#
_entry.id   AF-A0A0F7PKM5-F1
#
_cell.length_a   1.000
_cell.length_b   1.000
_cell.length_c   1.000
_cell.angle_alpha   90.00
_cell.angle_beta   90.00
_cell.angle_gamma   90.00
#
_symmetry.space_group_name_H-M   'P 1'
#
loop_
_entity.id
_entity.type
_entity.pdbx_description
1 polymer ?
#
loop_
_entity_poly.entity_id
_entity_poly.type
_entity_poly.pdbx_seq_one_letter_code
_entity_poly.pdbx_strand_id
1 'polypeptide(L)' 'MFDFAQIARHARQWRANRKRAAMECMLGSLPVELQKDIGWPAAVEHGCAGRTQSDLHARPMPG' A
#
# COMPACT_ATOMS: atom_id res chain seq x y z
N MET A 1 -27.43 -9.54 -5.96
CA MET A 1 -27.22 -8.23 -6.63
C MET A 1 -26.50 -7.35 -5.64
N PHE A 2 -25.26 -6.92 -5.94
CA PHE A 2 -24.51 -6.09 -5.00
C PHE A 2 -25.12 -4.70 -4.98
N ASP A 3 -25.61 -4.29 -3.81
CA ASP A 3 -26.20 -2.98 -3.62
C ASP A 3 -25.10 -1.91 -3.81
N PHE A 4 -25.35 -0.91 -4.65
CA PHE A 4 -24.37 0.12 -5.02
C PHE A 4 -23.78 0.81 -3.79
N ALA A 5 -24.54 0.90 -2.70
CA ALA A 5 -24.09 1.41 -1.42
C ALA A 5 -22.95 0.58 -0.79
N GLN A 6 -22.98 -0.75 -0.94
CA GLN A 6 -21.93 -1.64 -0.43
C GLN A 6 -20.63 -1.49 -1.24
N ILE A 7 -20.74 -1.37 -2.56
CA ILE A 7 -19.59 -1.11 -3.45
C ILE A 7 -18.96 0.23 -3.10
N ALA A 8 -19.76 1.29 -2.94
CA ALA A 8 -19.27 2.61 -2.56
C ALA A 8 -18.62 2.61 -1.17
N ARG A 9 -19.16 1.85 -0.21
CA ARG A 9 -18.53 1.67 1.12
C ARG A 9 -17.18 0.97 1.02
N HIS A 10 -17.09 -0.12 0.27
CA HIS A 10 -15.83 -0.84 0.07
C HIS A 10 -14.79 0.01 -0.66
N ALA A 11 -15.18 0.75 -1.70
CA ALA A 11 -14.26 1.64 -2.42
C ALA A 11 -13.69 2.75 -1.50
N ARG A 12 -14.54 3.34 -0.65
CA ARG A 12 -14.09 4.33 0.35
C ARG A 12 -13.13 3.72 1.37
N GLN A 13 -13.46 2.55 1.89
CA GLN A 13 -12.60 1.85 2.84
C GLN A 13 -11.27 1.44 2.23
N TRP A 14 -11.28 0.93 0.99
CA TRP A 14 -10.07 0.62 0.24
C TRP A 14 -9.20 1.85 0.02
N ARG A 15 -9.80 2.99 -0.35
CA ARG A 15 -9.06 4.25 -0.54
C ARG A 15 -8.46 4.76 0.77
N ALA A 16 -9.20 4.68 1.87
CA ALA A 16 -8.70 5.07 3.19
C ALA A 16 -7.52 4.18 3.62
N ASN A 17 -7.65 2.87 3.44
CA ASN A 17 -6.60 1.91 3.76
C ASN A 17 -5.36 2.13 2.89
N ARG A 18 -5.54 2.40 1.58
CA ARG A 18 -4.42 2.69 0.66
C ARG A 18 -3.70 3.99 1.02
N LYS A 19 -4.44 5.03 1.42
CA LYS A 19 -3.84 6.29 1.89
C LYS A 19 -3.02 6.07 3.17
N ARG A 20 -3.55 5.31 4.13
CA ARG A 20 -2.84 4.94 5.36
C ARG A 20 -1.56 4.17 5.05
N ALA A 21 -1.64 3.13 4.22
CA ALA A 21 -0.49 2.34 3.82
C ALA A 21 0.59 3.18 3.11
N ALA A 22 0.19 4.08 2.20
CA ALA A 22 1.13 4.97 1.53
C ALA A 22 1.85 5.91 2.52
N MET A 23 1.12 6.45 3.50
CA MET A 23 1.69 7.31 4.54
C MET A 23 2.66 6.53 5.44
N GLU A 24 2.29 5.31 5.85
CA GLU A 24 3.17 4.43 6.63
C GLU A 24 4.44 4.07 5.87
N CYS A 25 4.35 3.81 4.56
CA CYS A 25 5.53 3.61 3.71
C CYS A 25 6.41 4.86 3.62
N MET A 26 5.81 6.05 3.47
CA MET A 26 6.59 7.30 3.46
C MET A 26 7.32 7.52 4.78
N LEU A 27 6.63 7.34 5.91
CA LEU A 27 7.21 7.51 7.23
C LEU A 27 8.30 6.47 7.52
N GLY A 28 8.10 5.22 7.11
CA GLY A 28 9.11 4.17 7.20
C GLY A 28 10.30 4.34 6.24
N SER A 29 10.16 5.16 5.20
CA SER A 29 11.27 5.51 4.28
C SER A 29 12.11 6.70 4.73
N LEU A 30 11.69 7.41 5.79
CA LEU A 30 12.47 8.51 6.35
C LEU A 30 13.79 7.99 6.94
N PRO A 31 14.85 8.83 7.00
CA PRO A 31 16.04 8.54 7.78
C PRO A 31 15.73 8.17 9.24
N VAL A 32 16.52 7.26 9.80
CA VAL A 32 16.31 6.70 11.15
C VAL A 32 16.31 7.78 12.24
N GLU A 33 17.11 8.82 12.06
CA GLU A 33 17.15 9.99 12.95
C GLU A 33 15.78 10.68 13.00
N LEU A 34 15.20 10.96 11.83
CA LEU A 34 13.88 11.59 11.73
C LEU A 34 12.76 10.67 12.24
N GLN A 35 12.87 9.35 12.03
CA GLN A 35 11.91 8.39 12.58
C GLN A 35 11.91 8.41 14.12
N LYS A 36 13.09 8.51 14.74
CA LYS A 36 13.23 8.62 16.20
C LYS A 36 12.62 9.92 16.73
N ASP A 37 12.84 11.03 16.05
CA ASP A 37 12.33 12.34 16.46
C ASP A 37 10.80 12.39 16.52
N ILE A 38 10.12 11.67 15.64
CA ILE A 38 8.65 11.58 15.61
C ILE A 38 8.09 10.39 16.42
N GLY A 39 8.95 9.64 17.12
CA GLY A 39 8.57 8.43 17.86
C GLY A 39 8.02 7.30 16.98
N TRP A 40 8.40 7.26 15.70
CA TRP A 40 7.98 6.24 14.74
C TRP A 40 8.68 4.91 15.06
N PRO A 41 7.96 3.77 15.06
CA PRO A 41 8.54 2.49 15.44
C PRO A 41 9.68 2.08 14.49
N ALA A 42 10.85 1.80 15.06
CA ALA A 42 12.09 1.52 14.33
C ALA A 42 12.16 0.11 13.68
N ALA A 43 11.03 -0.50 13.33
CA ALA A 43 10.98 -1.91 12.93
C ALA A 43 10.02 -2.16 11.77
N VAL A 44 10.38 -1.77 10.55
CA VAL A 44 9.94 -2.50 9.35
C VAL A 44 11.06 -2.45 8.32
N GLU A 45 11.88 -3.50 8.30
CA GLU A 45 12.71 -3.86 7.15
C GLU A 45 11.85 -3.85 5.88
N HIS A 46 12.13 -2.88 5.00
CA HIS A 46 11.89 -2.90 3.55
C HIS A 46 10.67 -3.69 3.05
N GLY A 47 9.47 -3.17 3.30
CA GLY A 47 8.21 -3.71 2.75
C GLY A 47 7.60 -2.94 1.57
N CYS A 48 8.21 -1.85 1.10
CA CYS A 48 7.67 -1.04 -0.01
C CYS A 48 8.26 -1.40 -1.38
N ALA A 49 8.81 -2.61 -1.54
CA ALA A 49 9.17 -3.15 -2.84
C ALA A 49 8.06 -4.11 -3.32
N GLY A 50 7.31 -3.71 -4.35
CA GLY A 50 6.58 -4.66 -5.19
C GLY A 50 5.07 -4.81 -4.94
N ARG A 51 4.28 -3.78 -5.24
CA ARG A 51 2.86 -3.97 -5.66
C ARG A 51 2.53 -3.34 -7.02
N THR A 52 3.55 -3.25 -7.87
CA THR A 52 3.45 -2.86 -9.29
C THR A 52 4.15 -3.87 -10.21
N GLN A 53 4.30 -5.13 -9.78
CA GLN A 53 4.85 -6.22 -10.62
C GLN A 53 3.81 -7.29 -10.99
N SER A 54 2.53 -7.08 -10.68
CA SER A 54 1.45 -8.01 -11.06
C SER A 54 0.89 -7.79 -12.47
N ASP A 55 1.35 -6.77 -13.20
CA ASP A 55 0.77 -6.38 -14.51
C ASP A 55 1.72 -6.63 -15.70
N LEU A 56 2.84 -7.33 -15.51
CA LEU A 56 3.80 -7.64 -16.59
C LEU A 56 3.80 -9.11 -17.03
N HIS A 57 2.98 -9.97 -16.41
CA HIS A 57 2.87 -11.39 -16.79
C HIS A 57 1.57 -11.75 -17.53
N ALA A 58 0.89 -10.78 -18.14
CA ALA A 58 -0.18 -11.04 -19.10
C ALA A 58 0.39 -11.13 -20.53
N ARG A 59 1.22 -12.15 -20.80
CA ARG A 59 1.51 -12.61 -22.17
C ARG A 59 1.31 -14.11 -22.26
N PRO A 60 0.18 -14.58 -22.81
CA PRO A 60 0.09 -15.93 -23.33
C PRO A 60 0.51 -15.91 -24.80
N MET A 61 1.61 -16.59 -25.13
CA MET A 61 1.97 -17.01 -26.50
C MET A 61 2.80 -18.30 -26.37
N PRO A 62 2.84 -19.16 -27.39
CA PRO A 62 1.77 -19.98 -27.94
C PRO A 62 2.12 -21.48 -27.79
N GLY A 63 1.14 -22.37 -28.00
CA GLY A 63 1.36 -23.82 -28.14
C GLY A 63 0.64 -24.32 -29.37
#